data_AF-A0A1J4V9J7-F1
#
_entry.id   AF-A0A1J4V9J7-F1
#
_cell.length_a   1.000
_cell.length_b   1.000
_cell.length_c   1.000
_cell.angle_alpha   90.00
_cell.angle_beta   90.00
_cell.angle_gamma   90.00
#
_symmetry.space_group_name_H-M   'P 1'
#
loop_
_entity.id
_entity.type
_entity.pdbx_description
1 polymer ?
#
loop_
_entity_poly.entity_id
_entity_poly.type
_entity_poly.pdbx_seq_one_letter_code
_entity_poly.pdbx_strand_id
1 'polypeptide(L)'
;MAKMLNFEKIQRVTSKGQITLPAFWRKEFGTNQVVVTTKGGKVEISPVHLSREGEYTVFDAIRDNKGKGIKAKDLVKMLDKINR
;
A
#
# COMPACT_ATOMS: atom_id res chain seq x y z
N MET A 1 3.18 8.63 -18.80
CA MET A 1 4.51 8.05 -18.49
C MET A 1 5.14 8.88 -17.40
N ALA A 2 5.40 8.32 -16.21
CA ALA A 2 6.08 9.05 -15.14
C ALA A 2 7.51 9.35 -15.59
N LYS A 3 7.85 10.64 -15.69
CA LYS A 3 9.18 11.09 -16.07
C LYS A 3 10.13 10.66 -14.96
N MET A 4 11.10 9.78 -15.26
CA MET A 4 12.07 9.30 -14.29
C MET A 4 12.98 10.46 -13.88
N LEU A 5 12.61 11.16 -12.81
CA LEU A 5 13.42 12.21 -12.20
C LEU A 5 14.34 11.54 -11.18
N ASN A 6 15.61 11.41 -11.53
CA ASN A 6 16.64 11.08 -10.54
C ASN A 6 16.74 12.27 -9.58
N PHE A 7 16.30 12.08 -8.35
CA PHE A 7 16.34 13.07 -7.28
C PHE A 7 17.27 12.58 -6.17
N GLU A 8 18.30 13.37 -5.88
CA GLU A 8 19.21 13.12 -4.76
C GLU A 8 19.24 14.34 -3.85
N LYS A 9 19.05 14.11 -2.55
CA LYS A 9 19.15 15.15 -1.52
C LYS A 9 19.61 14.53 -0.21
N ILE A 10 20.66 15.11 0.37
CA ILE A 10 21.06 14.82 1.75
C ILE A 10 20.06 15.53 2.68
N GLN A 11 19.48 14.78 3.60
CA GLN A 11 18.49 15.29 4.54
C GLN A 11 18.84 14.92 5.98
N ARG A 12 18.53 15.84 6.89
CA ARG A 12 18.70 15.60 8.32
C ARG A 12 17.71 14.53 8.79
N VAL A 13 18.22 13.57 9.54
CA VAL A 13 17.39 12.64 10.34
C VAL A 13 17.07 13.32 11.66
N THR A 14 15.80 13.29 12.09
CA THR A 14 15.42 13.85 13.39
C THR A 14 16.01 13.03 14.53
N SER A 15 16.01 13.56 15.75
CA SER A 15 16.48 12.81 16.93
C SER A 15 15.69 11.52 17.19
N LYS A 16 14.48 11.40 16.64
CA LYS A 16 13.64 10.20 16.71
C LYS A 16 13.84 9.25 15.52
N GLY A 17 14.84 9.46 14.68
CA GLY A 17 15.09 8.62 13.51
C GLY A 17 14.14 8.86 12.33
N GLN A 18 13.40 9.97 12.31
CA GLN A 18 12.44 10.24 11.25
C GLN A 18 13.10 10.95 10.07
N ILE A 19 12.61 10.65 8.87
CA ILE A 19 12.99 11.33 7.64
C ILE A 19 11.76 11.98 6.98
N THR A 20 11.97 13.13 6.34
CA THR A 20 10.90 13.85 5.63
C THR A 20 10.96 13.50 4.15
N LEU A 21 9.91 12.86 3.63
CA LEU A 21 9.83 12.56 2.19
C LEU A 21 9.78 13.85 1.34
N PRO A 22 10.32 13.86 0.11
CA PRO A 22 10.26 15.03 -0.77
C PRO A 22 8.82 15.46 -1.09
N ALA A 23 8.58 16.78 -1.14
CA ALA A 23 7.24 17.32 -1.34
C ALA A 23 6.63 16.92 -2.70
N PHE A 24 7.43 16.83 -3.76
CA PHE A 24 6.96 16.41 -5.08
C PHE A 24 6.46 14.96 -5.06
N TRP A 25 7.23 14.06 -4.43
CA TRP A 25 6.90 12.64 -4.33
C TRP A 25 5.60 12.43 -3.55
N ARG A 26 5.41 13.16 -2.44
CA ARG A 26 4.14 13.14 -1.70
C ARG A 26 2.95 13.59 -2.54
N LYS A 27 3.13 14.62 -3.36
CA LYS A 27 2.07 15.13 -4.25
C LYS A 27 1.73 14.16 -5.37
N GLU A 28 2.74 13.45 -5.89
CA GLU A 28 2.58 12.49 -6.98
C GLU A 28 1.77 11.27 -6.56
N PHE A 29 2.07 10.68 -5.40
CA PHE A 29 1.43 9.43 -4.96
C PHE A 29 0.24 9.62 -4.02
N GLY A 30 0.04 10.82 -3.46
CA GLY A 30 -1.16 11.15 -2.67
C GLY A 30 -1.44 10.23 -1.48
N THR A 31 -0.41 9.55 -0.95
CA THR A 31 -0.55 8.50 0.06
C THR A 31 0.02 8.94 1.41
N ASN A 32 -0.68 8.57 2.48
CA ASN A 32 -0.20 8.68 3.87
C ASN A 32 0.45 7.38 4.37
N GLN A 33 0.49 6.35 3.52
CA GLN A 33 1.11 5.06 3.80
C GLN A 33 2.18 4.75 2.75
N VAL A 34 3.28 4.16 3.17
CA VAL A 34 4.39 3.75 2.31
C VAL A 34 4.82 2.34 2.65
N VAL A 35 5.35 1.63 1.66
CA VAL A 35 6.04 0.36 1.87
C VAL A 35 7.50 0.66 2.15
N VAL A 36 8.00 0.13 3.27
CA VAL A 36 9.41 0.26 3.68
C VAL A 36 10.02 -1.14 3.64
N THR A 37 11.05 -1.32 2.82
CA THR A 37 11.79 -2.58 2.73
C THR A 37 13.27 -2.35 3.04
N THR A 38 13.95 -3.41 3.44
CA THR A 38 15.40 -3.38 3.68
C THR A 38 16.09 -4.38 2.76
N LYS A 39 17.13 -3.92 2.04
CA LYS A 39 17.92 -4.77 1.14
C LYS A 39 19.35 -4.28 1.07
N GLY A 40 20.31 -5.15 1.40
CA GLY A 40 21.74 -4.83 1.29
C GLY A 40 22.17 -3.59 2.07
N GLY A 41 21.65 -3.41 3.29
CA GLY A 41 21.95 -2.25 4.14
C GLY A 41 21.26 -0.94 3.71
N LYS A 42 20.40 -0.99 2.67
CA LYS A 42 19.61 0.15 2.22
C LYS A 42 18.17 0.03 2.71
N VAL A 43 17.54 1.18 2.97
CA VAL A 43 16.09 1.30 3.17
C VAL A 43 15.50 1.80 1.86
N GLU A 44 14.59 1.02 1.28
CA GLU A 44 13.85 1.41 0.08
C GLU A 44 12.41 1.77 0.48
N ILE A 45 11.98 2.97 0.08
CA ILE A 45 10.63 3.49 0.32
C ILE A 45 9.89 3.58 -1.01
N SER A 46 8.72 2.94 -1.07
CA SER A 46 7.86 2.93 -2.25
C SER A 46 6.42 3.28 -1.85
N PRO A 47 5.61 3.82 -2.78
CA PRO A 47 4.21 4.10 -2.49
C PRO A 47 3.46 2.78 -2.27
N VAL A 48 2.42 2.80 -1.43
CA VAL A 48 1.54 1.63 -1.32
C VAL A 48 0.77 1.48 -2.62
N HIS A 49 1.04 0.41 -3.36
CA HIS A 49 0.18 -0.04 -4.45
C HIS A 49 -0.92 -0.93 -3.86
N LEU A 50 -2.14 -0.40 -3.79
CA LEU A 50 -3.32 -1.19 -3.40
C LEU A 50 -3.65 -2.27 -4.44
N SER A 51 -3.23 -2.08 -5.70
CA SER A 51 -3.17 -3.16 -6.68
C SER A 51 -1.79 -3.80 -6.63
N ARG A 52 -1.67 -4.93 -5.94
CA ARG A 52 -0.56 -5.84 -6.23
C ARG A 52 -0.86 -6.49 -7.58
N GLU A 53 -0.02 -6.23 -8.58
CA GLU A 53 -0.12 -6.97 -9.84
C GLU A 53 -0.04 -8.48 -9.52
N GLY A 54 -1.08 -9.22 -9.89
CA GLY A 54 -1.21 -10.66 -9.62
C GLY A 54 -2.12 -11.03 -8.44
N GLU A 55 -2.61 -10.09 -7.63
CA GLU A 55 -3.64 -10.36 -6.61
C GLU A 55 -5.02 -9.92 -7.11
N TYR A 56 -6.03 -10.79 -6.95
CA TYR A 56 -7.42 -10.47 -7.25
C TYR A 56 -8.20 -10.22 -5.95
N THR A 57 -8.95 -9.11 -5.89
CA THR A 57 -9.84 -8.84 -4.76
C THR A 57 -11.02 -9.79 -4.80
N VAL A 58 -10.95 -10.84 -3.98
CA VAL A 58 -12.03 -11.84 -3.83
C VAL A 58 -13.27 -11.24 -3.18
N PHE A 59 -13.06 -10.33 -2.23
CA PHE A 59 -14.13 -9.70 -1.46
C PHE A 59 -13.73 -8.29 -1.07
N ASP A 60 -14.56 -7.31 -1.44
CA ASP A 60 -14.47 -5.92 -1.02
C ASP A 60 -15.70 -5.61 -0.17
N ALA A 61 -15.51 -5.32 1.12
CA ALA A 61 -16.64 -5.12 2.03
C ALA A 61 -17.53 -3.93 1.62
N ILE A 62 -16.96 -2.89 1.03
CA ILE A 62 -17.69 -1.71 0.57
C ILE A 62 -18.54 -2.07 -0.66
N ARG A 63 -17.94 -2.76 -1.64
CA ARG A 63 -18.60 -3.21 -2.89
C ARG A 63 -19.64 -4.29 -2.64
N ASP A 64 -19.29 -5.30 -1.85
CA ASP A 64 -20.00 -6.58 -1.80
C ASP A 64 -20.98 -6.67 -0.62
N ASN A 65 -20.79 -5.87 0.45
CA ASN A 65 -21.66 -5.90 1.62
C ASN A 65 -21.97 -4.51 2.23
N LYS A 66 -21.79 -3.43 1.46
CA LYS A 66 -22.09 -2.05 1.91
C LYS A 66 -21.39 -1.68 3.21
N GLY A 67 -20.18 -2.17 3.43
CA GLY A 67 -19.37 -1.94 4.63
C GLY A 67 -19.84 -2.66 5.89
N LYS A 68 -20.80 -3.60 5.79
CA LYS A 68 -21.27 -4.36 6.95
C LYS A 68 -20.28 -5.46 7.32
N GLY A 69 -19.97 -5.56 8.62
CA GLY A 69 -19.18 -6.67 9.15
C GLY A 69 -19.88 -8.01 8.94
N ILE A 70 -19.12 -9.03 8.53
CA ILE A 70 -19.59 -10.41 8.35
C ILE A 70 -18.90 -11.32 9.35
N LYS A 71 -19.60 -12.33 9.87
CA LYS A 71 -18.96 -13.34 10.74
C LYS A 71 -18.11 -14.26 9.87
N ALA A 72 -16.95 -14.69 10.38
CA ALA A 72 -16.05 -15.59 9.65
C ALA A 72 -16.75 -16.84 9.09
N LYS A 73 -17.66 -17.44 9.87
CA LYS A 73 -18.47 -18.59 9.44
C LYS A 73 -19.36 -18.32 8.22
N ASP A 74 -19.86 -17.09 8.09
CA ASP A 74 -20.78 -16.70 7.02
C ASP A 74 -19.99 -16.37 5.75
N LEU A 75 -18.78 -15.81 5.91
CA LEU A 75 -17.83 -15.61 4.81
C LEU A 75 -17.37 -16.95 4.22
N VAL A 76 -17.02 -17.94 5.05
CA VAL A 76 -16.62 -19.28 4.56
C VAL A 76 -17.74 -19.90 3.72
N LYS A 77 -18.99 -19.86 4.19
CA LYS A 77 -20.16 -20.36 3.43
C LYS A 77 -20.38 -19.64 2.10
N MET A 78 -20.04 -18.37 2.00
CA MET A 78 -20.15 -17.60 0.76
C MET A 78 -19.06 -18.02 -0.24
N LEU A 79 -17.83 -18.19 0.23
CA LEU A 79 -16.70 -18.59 -0.61
C LEU A 79 -16.85 -20.03 -1.14
N ASP A 80 -17.37 -20.96 -0.33
CA ASP A 80 -17.61 -22.35 -0.74
C ASP A 80 -18.57 -22.47 -1.94
N LYS A 81 -19.47 -21.49 -2.14
CA LYS A 81 -20.41 -21.49 -3.26
C LYS A 81 -19.80 -21.03 -4.58
N ILE A 82 -18.64 -20.38 -4.54
CA ILE A 82 -17.97 -19.81 -5.72
C ILE A 82 -17.09 -20.88 -6.41
N ASN A 83 -16.66 -21.91 -5.67
CA ASN A 83 -15.84 -23.03 -6.16
C ASN A 83 -16.65 -24.26 -6.61
N ARG A 84 -17.92 -24.09 -6.99
CA ARG A 84 -18.80 -25.21 -7.39
C ARG A 84 -19.46 -24.99 -8.74
#